data_AF-A0A7Y2ILZ5-F1
#
_entry.id   AF-A0A7Y2ILZ5-F1
#
_cell.length_a   1.000
_cell.length_b   1.000
_cell.length_c   1.000
_cell.angle_alpha   90.00
_cell.angle_beta   90.00
_cell.angle_gamma   90.00
#
_symmetry.space_group_name_H-M   'P 1'
#
loop_
_entity.id
_entity.type
_entity.pdbx_description
1 polymer ?
#
loop_
_entity_poly.entity_id
_entity_poly.type
_entity_poly.pdbx_seq_one_letter_code
_entity_poly.pdbx_strand_id
1 'polypeptide(L)'
;DGSTATVETLTTVRVSKAGQRFTYDEATDTLIDNQAGRTCRSGEGNFVCDDVPEEDVARTALQSETSEIVCEGGVCDNVPLFALDGSLPGWRAVIGFENYTNIFSNERIREPFLRVLVWNVVFAFATVILAFGLGLGLAIALQDEAMKGRALYRSIYILPYAIPGFLSILVWRGLLNTDFGKVNGALESLGIPGVDWLGTPIWAMLAVLVVNLWLGFPYMFLITTGALTSIPEDLLEAARVDGATPWRSFRNITLPLLLVSTAPLLIGAFAFNFNNFVLIFLLTNGGPPLAGFDVPVGATDLLISFTFNLAQGAGRGNQFALASAIVVLIFIVLATVSATSFRLTKRLEEYYGN
;
A
#
# COMPACT_ATOMS: atom_id res chain seq x y z
N ASP A 1 -33.64 -37.12 -3.07
CA ASP A 1 -32.20 -36.82 -3.01
C ASP A 1 -32.06 -35.31 -2.84
N GLY A 2 -32.00 -34.74 -1.63
CA GLY A 2 -31.06 -34.96 -0.52
C GLY A 2 -30.04 -33.81 -0.57
N SER A 3 -29.82 -32.91 0.40
CA SER A 3 -30.10 -32.89 1.84
C SER A 3 -29.93 -31.44 2.33
N THR A 4 -30.95 -30.84 2.92
CA THR A 4 -30.84 -29.57 3.67
C THR A 4 -30.60 -29.89 5.14
N ALA A 5 -29.54 -29.33 5.71
CA ALA A 5 -29.13 -29.57 7.09
C ALA A 5 -30.18 -29.09 8.09
N THR A 6 -30.55 -29.98 9.00
CA THR A 6 -31.34 -29.69 10.20
C THR A 6 -30.48 -28.91 11.19
N VAL A 7 -30.88 -27.67 11.50
CA VAL A 7 -30.44 -27.01 12.73
C VAL A 7 -31.50 -27.30 13.77
N GLU A 8 -31.17 -28.17 14.72
CA GLU A 8 -31.98 -28.40 15.90
C GLU A 8 -32.18 -27.09 16.65
N THR A 9 -33.43 -26.68 16.77
CA THR A 9 -33.89 -25.66 17.70
C THR A 9 -33.49 -26.07 19.12
N LEU A 10 -32.41 -25.49 19.65
CA LEU A 10 -32.14 -25.48 21.08
C LEU A 10 -33.11 -24.50 21.75
N THR A 11 -34.30 -25.02 22.02
CA THR A 11 -35.28 -24.47 22.96
C THR A 11 -34.64 -24.34 24.34
N THR A 12 -34.98 -23.24 25.03
CA THR A 12 -34.73 -22.92 26.44
C THR A 12 -33.29 -22.56 26.85
N VAL A 13 -32.99 -21.25 26.85
CA VAL A 13 -31.97 -20.67 27.73
C VAL A 13 -32.55 -20.65 29.15
N ARG A 14 -32.07 -21.55 30.02
CA ARG A 14 -32.37 -21.49 31.46
C ARG A 14 -31.40 -20.51 32.13
N VAL A 15 -31.92 -19.38 32.61
CA VAL A 15 -31.20 -18.45 33.48
C VAL A 15 -30.94 -19.14 34.82
N SER A 16 -29.71 -19.56 35.11
CA SER A 16 -29.39 -20.36 36.31
C SER A 16 -28.96 -19.56 37.54
N LYS A 17 -28.86 -18.23 37.44
CA LYS A 17 -28.66 -17.33 38.59
C LYS A 17 -28.92 -15.88 38.18
N ALA A 18 -30.09 -15.36 38.52
CA ALA A 18 -30.36 -13.92 38.45
C ALA A 18 -29.64 -13.24 39.63
N GLY A 19 -28.55 -12.52 39.36
CA GLY A 19 -28.06 -11.53 40.30
C GLY A 19 -29.16 -10.48 40.48
N GLN A 20 -29.54 -10.22 41.75
CA GLN A 20 -30.54 -9.33 42.40
C GLN A 20 -31.34 -8.25 41.62
N ARG A 21 -31.02 -7.92 40.38
CA ARG A 21 -31.68 -6.88 39.59
C ARG A 21 -32.96 -7.33 38.90
N PHE A 22 -33.06 -8.59 38.47
CA PHE A 22 -34.22 -9.08 37.72
C PHE A 22 -34.92 -10.23 38.42
N THR A 23 -36.24 -10.11 38.57
CA THR A 23 -37.12 -11.18 39.04
C THR A 23 -37.99 -11.65 37.88
N TYR A 24 -37.98 -12.95 37.59
CA TYR A 24 -38.87 -13.52 36.59
C TYR A 24 -40.14 -14.05 37.27
N ASP A 25 -41.31 -13.65 36.78
CA ASP A 25 -42.61 -14.14 37.24
C ASP A 25 -43.19 -15.14 36.22
N GLU A 26 -43.13 -16.43 36.58
CA GLU A 26 -43.64 -17.54 35.76
C GLU A 26 -45.16 -17.48 35.53
N ALA A 27 -45.93 -16.83 36.42
CA ALA A 27 -47.39 -16.79 36.29
C ALA A 27 -47.85 -15.83 35.20
N THR A 28 -47.04 -14.81 34.88
CA THR A 28 -47.39 -13.73 33.96
C THR A 28 -46.49 -13.67 32.73
N ASP A 29 -45.46 -14.53 32.64
CA ASP A 29 -44.42 -14.50 31.61
C ASP A 29 -43.78 -13.10 31.47
N THR A 30 -43.50 -12.49 32.62
CA THR A 30 -42.91 -11.14 32.71
C THR A 30 -41.61 -11.13 33.50
N LEU A 31 -40.72 -10.21 33.10
CA LEU A 31 -39.45 -9.99 33.73
C LEU A 31 -39.47 -8.60 34.40
N ILE A 32 -39.22 -8.56 35.71
CA ILE A 32 -39.32 -7.34 36.53
C ILE A 32 -37.91 -6.85 36.85
N ASP A 33 -37.57 -5.61 36.45
CA ASP A 33 -36.36 -4.90 36.92
C ASP A 33 -36.66 -4.30 38.30
N ASN A 34 -36.12 -4.91 39.36
CA ASN A 34 -36.32 -4.50 40.74
C ASN A 34 -35.66 -3.15 41.09
N GLN A 35 -34.66 -2.70 40.30
CA GLN A 35 -34.03 -1.40 40.52
C GLN A 35 -34.81 -0.26 39.85
N ALA A 36 -35.37 -0.52 38.67
CA ALA A 36 -36.09 0.49 37.91
C ALA A 36 -37.61 0.45 38.10
N GLY A 37 -38.15 -0.59 38.76
CA GLY A 37 -39.58 -0.77 38.99
C GLY A 37 -40.37 -1.02 37.69
N ARG A 38 -39.75 -1.64 36.69
CA ARG A 38 -40.30 -1.80 35.33
C ARG A 38 -40.61 -3.26 35.01
N THR A 39 -41.67 -3.48 34.26
CA THR A 39 -42.12 -4.80 33.78
C THR A 39 -41.82 -4.94 32.29
N CYS A 40 -41.14 -6.02 31.91
CA CYS A 40 -40.82 -6.37 30.54
C CYS A 40 -41.61 -7.63 30.15
N ARG A 41 -42.22 -7.62 28.96
CA ARG A 41 -43.07 -8.72 28.48
C ARG A 41 -42.40 -9.50 27.37
N SER A 42 -42.63 -10.81 27.36
CA SER A 42 -42.20 -11.70 26.29
C SER A 42 -42.94 -11.39 24.98
N GLY A 43 -42.19 -11.16 23.90
CA GLY A 43 -42.67 -10.92 22.54
C GLY A 43 -41.67 -11.47 21.51
N GLU A 44 -42.14 -12.33 20.60
CA GLU A 44 -41.35 -12.95 19.51
C GLU A 44 -39.94 -13.43 19.91
N GLY A 45 -39.83 -14.06 21.10
CA GLY A 45 -38.57 -14.64 21.59
C GLY A 45 -37.65 -13.69 22.36
N ASN A 46 -38.06 -12.43 22.59
CA ASN A 46 -37.33 -11.44 23.39
C ASN A 46 -38.24 -10.79 24.46
N PHE A 47 -37.68 -10.21 25.52
CA PHE A 47 -38.44 -9.39 26.47
C PHE A 47 -38.37 -7.91 26.07
N VAL A 48 -39.54 -7.28 25.86
CA VAL A 48 -39.68 -5.86 25.53
C VAL A 48 -40.21 -5.12 26.76
N CYS A 49 -39.49 -4.09 27.21
CA CYS A 49 -39.91 -3.24 28.33
C CYS A 49 -40.66 -2.01 27.81
N ASP A 50 -41.80 -1.69 28.41
CA ASP A 50 -42.59 -0.52 28.03
C ASP A 50 -41.83 0.78 28.33
N ASP A 51 -41.92 1.76 27.40
CA ASP A 51 -41.36 3.12 27.48
C ASP A 51 -39.85 3.22 27.76
N VAL A 52 -39.01 2.79 26.80
CA VAL A 52 -37.58 3.14 26.79
C VAL A 52 -37.34 4.25 25.77
N PRO A 53 -37.07 5.51 26.20
CA PRO A 53 -36.54 6.53 25.31
C PRO A 53 -35.21 6.05 24.72
N GLU A 54 -35.00 6.27 23.41
CA GLU A 54 -33.83 5.77 22.67
C GLU A 54 -32.47 6.12 23.31
N GLU A 55 -32.41 7.24 24.07
CA GLU A 55 -31.21 7.67 24.80
C GLU A 55 -30.87 6.81 26.05
N ASP A 56 -31.85 6.15 26.67
CA ASP A 56 -31.64 5.37 27.91
C ASP A 56 -31.18 3.93 27.65
N VAL A 57 -31.44 3.38 26.45
CA VAL A 57 -30.89 2.08 26.02
C VAL A 57 -29.36 2.14 25.99
N ALA A 58 -28.81 3.23 25.44
CA ALA A 58 -27.36 3.45 25.36
C ALA A 58 -26.73 3.67 26.74
N ARG A 59 -27.41 4.37 27.66
CA ARG A 59 -26.91 4.59 29.03
C ARG A 59 -26.95 3.34 29.89
N THR A 60 -27.97 2.51 29.75
CA THR A 60 -28.12 1.31 30.59
C THR A 60 -27.06 0.24 30.25
N ALA A 61 -26.62 0.16 28.98
CA ALA A 61 -25.51 -0.70 28.56
C ALA A 61 -24.13 -0.21 29.05
N LEU A 62 -23.97 1.10 29.30
CA LEU A 62 -22.69 1.72 29.69
C LEU A 62 -22.47 1.79 31.21
N GLN A 63 -23.49 1.53 32.04
CA GLN A 63 -23.43 1.74 33.50
C GLN A 63 -23.21 0.48 34.35
N SER A 64 -22.89 -0.70 33.79
CA SER A 64 -22.39 -1.80 34.63
C SER A 64 -20.90 -1.61 34.95
N GLU A 65 -20.60 -0.63 35.79
CA GLU A 65 -19.26 -0.26 36.29
C GLU A 65 -18.56 -1.33 37.15
N THR A 66 -18.98 -2.61 37.09
CA THR A 66 -18.46 -3.68 37.97
C THR A 66 -18.15 -5.01 37.28
N SER A 67 -18.07 -5.07 35.95
CA SER A 67 -17.58 -6.26 35.27
C SER A 67 -16.51 -5.89 34.27
N GLU A 68 -15.26 -6.01 34.72
CA GLU A 68 -14.09 -6.17 33.87
C GLU A 68 -14.40 -7.26 32.84
N ILE A 69 -14.37 -6.91 31.55
CA ILE A 69 -14.59 -7.88 30.46
C ILE A 69 -13.32 -8.72 30.38
N VAL A 70 -13.34 -9.86 31.09
CA VAL A 70 -12.26 -10.85 31.02
C VAL A 70 -12.60 -11.80 29.88
N CYS A 71 -11.87 -11.68 28.76
CA CYS A 71 -11.93 -12.68 27.70
C CYS A 71 -10.75 -13.65 27.89
N GLU A 72 -11.07 -14.90 28.23
CA GLU A 72 -10.10 -15.99 28.35
C GLU A 72 -10.45 -17.06 27.29
N GLY A 73 -9.49 -17.46 26.46
CA GLY A 73 -9.68 -18.56 25.50
C GLY A 73 -10.61 -18.30 24.31
N GLY A 74 -10.98 -17.05 24.01
CA GLY A 74 -11.72 -16.69 22.79
C GLY A 74 -13.25 -16.73 22.90
N VAL A 75 -13.80 -16.81 24.12
CA VAL A 75 -15.25 -16.61 24.37
C VAL A 75 -15.41 -15.46 25.35
N CYS A 76 -16.20 -14.45 24.99
CA CYS A 76 -16.54 -13.34 25.87
C CYS A 76 -18.00 -13.50 26.30
N ASP A 77 -18.24 -13.68 27.60
CA ASP A 77 -19.59 -13.73 28.17
C ASP A 77 -20.16 -12.31 28.34
N ASN A 78 -21.50 -12.20 28.24
CA ASN A 78 -22.31 -10.96 28.27
C ASN A 78 -22.28 -10.08 27.00
N VAL A 79 -22.45 -10.69 25.83
CA VAL A 79 -22.86 -9.94 24.64
C VAL A 79 -24.39 -9.85 24.60
N PRO A 80 -25.01 -8.66 24.60
CA PRO A 80 -26.46 -8.57 24.45
C PRO A 80 -26.91 -9.21 23.12
N LEU A 81 -27.99 -10.00 23.14
CA LEU A 81 -28.50 -10.76 21.98
C LEU A 81 -28.73 -9.89 20.72
N PHE A 82 -28.98 -8.59 20.88
CA PHE A 82 -29.14 -7.62 19.79
C PHE A 82 -27.85 -7.33 18.99
N ALA A 83 -26.68 -7.75 19.47
CA ALA A 83 -25.44 -7.65 18.69
C ALA A 83 -25.30 -8.78 17.64
N LEU A 84 -26.13 -9.82 17.72
CA LEU A 84 -26.05 -10.99 16.85
C LEU A 84 -26.77 -10.82 15.50
N ASP A 85 -27.65 -9.82 15.35
CA ASP A 85 -28.37 -9.57 14.09
C ASP A 85 -27.66 -8.56 13.15
N GLY A 86 -26.51 -8.02 13.58
CA GLY A 86 -25.71 -7.05 12.82
C GLY A 86 -26.34 -5.65 12.69
N SER A 87 -27.42 -5.35 13.43
CA SER A 87 -28.14 -4.08 13.34
C SER A 87 -27.54 -2.95 14.20
N LEU A 88 -26.67 -3.27 15.16
CA LEU A 88 -25.98 -2.27 15.96
C LEU A 88 -24.68 -1.79 15.29
N PRO A 89 -24.38 -0.47 15.33
CA PRO A 89 -23.08 0.02 14.90
C PRO A 89 -21.99 -0.61 15.79
N GLY A 90 -21.03 -1.30 15.17
CA GLY A 90 -19.90 -1.89 15.89
C GLY A 90 -19.10 -0.83 16.66
N TRP A 91 -18.55 -1.20 17.81
CA TRP A 91 -17.68 -0.33 18.61
C TRP A 91 -16.20 -0.66 18.40
N ARG A 92 -15.32 0.29 18.70
CA ARG A 92 -13.87 0.06 18.66
C ARG A 92 -13.46 -0.72 19.92
N ALA A 93 -12.81 -1.86 19.73
CA ALA A 93 -12.22 -2.65 20.81
C ALA A 93 -10.69 -2.61 20.72
N VAL A 94 -10.02 -2.67 21.87
CA VAL A 94 -8.56 -2.81 21.93
C VAL A 94 -8.21 -4.27 21.71
N ILE A 95 -7.57 -4.56 20.58
CA ILE A 95 -7.21 -5.92 20.14
C ILE A 95 -5.70 -6.20 20.24
N GLY A 96 -4.94 -5.33 20.91
CA GLY A 96 -3.50 -5.49 21.11
C GLY A 96 -2.72 -5.69 19.81
N PHE A 97 -2.00 -6.81 19.71
CA PHE A 97 -1.13 -7.15 18.57
C PHE A 97 -1.79 -8.04 17.51
N GLU A 98 -3.09 -8.30 17.61
CA GLU A 98 -3.78 -9.30 16.78
C GLU A 98 -3.65 -9.04 15.27
N ASN A 99 -3.71 -7.78 14.83
CA ASN A 99 -3.51 -7.46 13.41
C ASN A 99 -2.11 -7.80 12.91
N TYR A 100 -1.09 -7.63 13.76
CA TYR A 100 0.29 -7.96 13.40
C TYR A 100 0.47 -9.47 13.30
N THR A 101 -0.08 -10.24 14.25
CA THR A 101 -0.03 -11.70 14.18
C THR A 101 -0.78 -12.20 12.94
N ASN A 102 -1.97 -11.66 12.66
CA ASN A 102 -2.80 -12.05 11.52
C ASN A 102 -2.11 -11.83 10.16
N ILE A 103 -1.28 -10.79 10.00
CA ILE A 103 -0.52 -10.58 8.75
C ILE A 103 0.44 -11.75 8.45
N PHE A 104 0.97 -12.43 9.48
CA PHE A 104 1.94 -13.52 9.30
C PHE A 104 1.35 -14.93 9.52
N SER A 105 0.28 -15.05 10.31
CA SER A 105 -0.38 -16.32 10.61
C SER A 105 -1.50 -16.67 9.62
N ASN A 106 -2.25 -15.67 9.15
CA ASN A 106 -3.38 -15.88 8.26
C ASN A 106 -2.93 -15.92 6.81
N GLU A 107 -2.98 -17.10 6.20
CA GLU A 107 -2.57 -17.32 4.80
C GLU A 107 -3.29 -16.41 3.81
N ARG A 108 -4.57 -16.11 4.06
CA ARG A 108 -5.42 -15.24 3.21
C ARG A 108 -4.94 -13.79 3.17
N ILE A 109 -4.23 -13.33 4.19
CA ILE A 109 -3.66 -11.97 4.29
C ILE A 109 -2.16 -12.00 3.92
N ARG A 110 -1.45 -13.02 4.38
CA ARG A 110 -0.01 -13.17 4.18
C ARG A 110 0.36 -13.28 2.71
N GLU A 111 -0.30 -14.12 1.93
CA GLU A 111 0.04 -14.32 0.53
C GLU A 111 -0.10 -13.02 -0.30
N PRO A 112 -1.24 -12.29 -0.27
CA PRO A 112 -1.36 -11.04 -1.01
C PRO A 112 -0.40 -9.97 -0.50
N PHE A 113 -0.17 -9.88 0.82
CA PHE A 113 0.83 -8.98 1.40
C PHE A 113 2.23 -9.26 0.87
N LEU A 114 2.69 -10.52 0.88
CA LEU A 114 4.02 -10.89 0.38
C LEU A 114 4.16 -10.63 -1.12
N ARG A 115 3.12 -10.89 -1.90
CA ARG A 115 3.10 -10.61 -3.34
C ARG A 115 3.28 -9.11 -3.61
N VAL A 116 2.51 -8.27 -2.91
CA VAL A 116 2.62 -6.81 -2.98
C VAL A 116 3.98 -6.33 -2.49
N LEU A 117 4.52 -6.90 -1.41
CA LEU A 117 5.85 -6.56 -0.89
C LEU A 117 6.96 -6.85 -1.93
N VAL A 118 6.93 -8.03 -2.55
CA VAL A 118 7.91 -8.41 -3.58
C VAL A 118 7.81 -7.47 -4.78
N TRP A 119 6.60 -7.24 -5.29
CA TRP A 119 6.41 -6.29 -6.39
C TRP A 119 6.86 -4.87 -6.01
N ASN A 120 6.52 -4.37 -4.83
CA ASN A 120 6.89 -3.03 -4.38
C ASN A 120 8.41 -2.83 -4.34
N VAL A 121 9.14 -3.82 -3.79
CA VAL A 121 10.61 -3.81 -3.79
C VAL A 121 11.16 -3.84 -5.22
N VAL A 122 10.66 -4.74 -6.07
CA VAL A 122 11.08 -4.85 -7.48
C VAL A 122 10.79 -3.54 -8.24
N PHE A 123 9.61 -2.96 -8.06
CA PHE A 123 9.18 -1.72 -8.68
C PHE A 123 10.08 -0.55 -8.29
N ALA A 124 10.34 -0.37 -6.99
CA ALA A 124 11.19 0.70 -6.49
C ALA A 124 12.64 0.57 -6.98
N PHE A 125 13.23 -0.64 -6.91
CA PHE A 125 14.57 -0.89 -7.42
C PHE A 125 14.67 -0.73 -8.94
N ALA A 126 13.74 -1.34 -9.70
CA ALA A 126 13.73 -1.25 -11.15
C ALA A 126 13.56 0.19 -11.62
N THR A 127 12.66 0.97 -10.99
CA THR A 127 12.52 2.39 -11.32
C THR A 127 13.84 3.13 -11.13
N VAL A 128 14.48 2.99 -9.96
CA VAL A 128 15.72 3.73 -9.67
C VAL A 128 16.81 3.34 -10.66
N ILE A 129 16.99 2.05 -10.93
CA ILE A 129 17.99 1.56 -11.89
C ILE A 129 17.72 2.07 -13.31
N LEU A 130 16.47 1.99 -13.77
CA LEU A 130 16.09 2.42 -15.12
C LEU A 130 16.23 3.93 -15.28
N ALA A 131 15.71 4.71 -14.33
CA ALA A 131 15.77 6.17 -14.38
C ALA A 131 17.21 6.69 -14.25
N PHE A 132 18.01 6.10 -13.35
CA PHE A 132 19.42 6.43 -13.21
C PHE A 132 20.21 6.02 -14.44
N GLY A 133 20.01 4.82 -14.97
CA GLY A 133 20.70 4.33 -16.16
C GLY A 133 20.40 5.19 -17.39
N LEU A 134 19.13 5.52 -17.63
CA LEU A 134 18.72 6.40 -18.73
C LEU A 134 19.23 7.83 -18.51
N GLY A 135 19.09 8.38 -17.30
CA GLY A 135 19.56 9.73 -16.97
C GLY A 135 21.07 9.89 -17.12
N LEU A 136 21.84 8.91 -16.62
CA LEU A 136 23.29 8.86 -16.75
C LEU A 136 23.71 8.71 -18.22
N GLY A 137 23.07 7.80 -18.96
CA GLY A 137 23.35 7.60 -20.37
C GLY A 137 23.13 8.86 -21.20
N LEU A 138 22.01 9.55 -20.99
CA LEU A 138 21.73 10.84 -21.62
C LEU A 138 22.69 11.94 -21.18
N ALA A 139 23.09 11.97 -19.91
CA ALA A 139 24.04 12.96 -19.39
C ALA A 139 25.42 12.81 -20.02
N ILE A 140 25.93 11.57 -20.12
CA ILE A 140 27.21 11.28 -20.80
C ILE A 140 27.13 11.67 -22.28
N ALA A 141 26.04 11.30 -22.97
CA ALA A 141 25.85 11.63 -24.38
C ALA A 141 25.79 13.15 -24.63
N LEU A 142 25.24 13.93 -23.70
CA LEU A 142 25.17 15.39 -23.80
C LEU A 142 26.46 16.10 -23.42
N GLN A 143 27.34 15.45 -22.66
CA GLN A 143 28.60 16.05 -22.23
C GLN A 143 29.67 16.02 -23.33
N ASP A 144 29.52 15.17 -24.35
CA ASP A 144 30.43 15.07 -25.49
C ASP A 144 30.61 16.41 -26.22
N GLU A 145 31.88 16.80 -26.39
CA GLU A 145 32.26 18.04 -27.06
C GLU A 145 31.74 18.15 -28.50
N ALA A 146 31.63 17.02 -29.20
CA ALA A 146 31.16 16.96 -30.58
C ALA A 146 29.66 17.21 -30.73
N MET A 147 28.89 17.16 -29.64
CA MET A 147 27.44 17.24 -29.69
C MET A 147 26.98 18.69 -29.92
N LYS A 148 26.32 18.93 -31.06
CA LYS A 148 25.74 20.22 -31.45
C LYS A 148 24.32 20.37 -30.92
N GLY A 149 23.98 21.54 -30.38
CA GLY A 149 22.60 21.82 -29.92
C GLY A 149 22.30 21.33 -28.50
N ARG A 150 23.31 21.16 -27.64
CA ARG A 150 23.17 20.68 -26.25
C ARG A 150 22.10 21.39 -25.44
N ALA A 151 22.00 22.72 -25.58
CA ALA A 151 20.99 23.52 -24.88
C ALA A 151 19.55 23.13 -25.27
N LEU A 152 19.32 22.81 -26.55
CA LEU A 152 18.01 22.38 -27.04
C LEU A 152 17.66 20.98 -26.50
N TYR A 153 18.57 20.01 -26.64
CA TYR A 153 18.34 18.66 -26.13
C TYR A 153 18.12 18.65 -24.60
N ARG A 154 18.91 19.41 -23.84
CA ARG A 154 18.74 19.56 -22.40
C ARG A 154 17.37 20.10 -22.05
N SER A 155 16.90 21.12 -22.79
CA SER A 155 15.56 21.68 -22.60
C SER A 155 14.48 20.64 -22.85
N ILE A 156 14.57 19.89 -23.96
CA ILE A 156 13.60 18.83 -24.33
C ILE A 156 13.54 17.73 -23.27
N TYR A 157 14.68 17.25 -22.77
CA TYR A 157 14.73 16.15 -21.81
C TYR A 157 14.18 16.51 -20.43
N ILE A 158 14.18 17.79 -20.06
CA ILE A 158 13.63 18.26 -18.77
C ILE A 158 12.10 18.44 -18.83
N LEU A 159 11.52 18.55 -20.04
CA LEU A 159 10.08 18.81 -20.22
C LEU A 159 9.14 17.88 -19.44
N PRO A 160 9.35 16.54 -19.40
CA PRO A 160 8.44 15.66 -18.67
C PRO A 160 8.31 16.01 -17.18
N TYR A 161 9.39 16.52 -16.58
CA TYR A 161 9.43 16.92 -15.18
C TYR A 161 8.91 18.35 -14.95
N ALA A 162 8.88 19.18 -15.99
CA ALA A 162 8.30 20.53 -15.92
C ALA A 162 6.77 20.52 -15.87
N ILE A 163 6.13 19.43 -16.32
CA ILE A 163 4.68 19.26 -16.31
C ILE A 163 4.25 18.62 -14.98
N PRO A 164 3.14 19.07 -14.36
CA PRO A 164 2.61 18.45 -13.15
C PRO A 164 2.37 16.93 -13.32
N GLY A 165 2.97 16.13 -12.46
CA GLY A 165 3.00 14.66 -12.61
C GLY A 165 1.61 14.01 -12.70
N PHE A 166 0.63 14.46 -11.91
CA PHE A 166 -0.72 13.88 -11.94
C PHE A 166 -1.41 14.06 -13.30
N LEU A 167 -1.23 15.22 -13.96
CA LEU A 167 -1.77 15.46 -15.30
C LEU A 167 -1.12 14.53 -16.31
N SER A 168 0.21 14.42 -16.26
CA SER A 168 0.97 13.52 -17.11
C SER A 168 0.52 12.06 -16.96
N ILE A 169 0.27 11.60 -15.72
CA ILE A 169 -0.22 10.24 -15.46
C ILE A 169 -1.60 10.01 -16.09
N LEU A 170 -2.53 10.95 -15.95
CA LEU A 170 -3.86 10.82 -16.54
C LEU A 170 -3.82 10.84 -18.07
N VAL A 171 -2.93 11.64 -18.67
CA VAL A 171 -2.68 11.61 -20.11
C VAL A 171 -2.14 10.25 -20.53
N TRP A 172 -1.14 9.71 -19.83
CA TRP A 172 -0.61 8.37 -20.07
C TRP A 172 -1.68 7.28 -19.97
N ARG A 173 -2.57 7.37 -18.97
CA ARG A 173 -3.72 6.44 -18.84
C ARG A 173 -4.62 6.47 -20.08
N GLY A 174 -4.89 7.65 -20.64
CA GLY A 174 -5.64 7.79 -21.90
C GLY A 174 -4.88 7.26 -23.12
N LEU A 175 -3.57 7.51 -23.20
CA LEU A 175 -2.71 7.05 -24.30
C LEU A 175 -2.58 5.52 -24.35
N LEU A 176 -2.56 4.88 -23.18
CA LEU A 176 -2.44 3.44 -22.98
C LEU A 176 -3.80 2.72 -23.00
N ASN A 177 -4.91 3.42 -23.26
CA ASN A 177 -6.22 2.79 -23.36
C ASN A 177 -6.25 1.78 -24.52
N THR A 178 -6.86 0.62 -24.29
CA THR A 178 -6.86 -0.50 -25.24
C THR A 178 -7.63 -0.20 -26.52
N ASP A 179 -8.77 0.51 -26.42
CA ASP A 179 -9.72 0.71 -27.52
C ASP A 179 -9.46 1.99 -28.33
N PHE A 180 -9.08 3.08 -27.67
CA PHE A 180 -8.90 4.40 -28.32
C PHE A 180 -7.53 5.04 -28.04
N GLY A 181 -6.64 4.33 -27.35
CA GLY A 181 -5.30 4.83 -27.02
C GLY A 181 -4.42 4.98 -28.24
N LYS A 182 -3.70 6.11 -28.31
CA LYS A 182 -2.79 6.39 -29.43
C LYS A 182 -1.57 5.47 -29.46
N VAL A 183 -1.20 4.85 -28.33
CA VAL A 183 -0.10 3.88 -28.29
C VAL A 183 -0.46 2.63 -29.09
N ASN A 184 -1.66 2.07 -28.90
CA ASN A 184 -2.12 0.93 -29.69
C ASN A 184 -2.30 1.30 -31.17
N GLY A 185 -2.85 2.47 -31.49
CA GLY A 185 -2.94 2.92 -32.88
C GLY A 185 -1.56 3.03 -33.57
N ALA A 186 -0.52 3.45 -32.84
CA ALA A 186 0.85 3.46 -33.35
C ALA A 186 1.41 2.04 -33.55
N LEU A 187 1.18 1.12 -32.61
CA LEU A 187 1.56 -0.29 -32.76
C LEU A 187 0.90 -0.94 -33.98
N GLU A 188 -0.41 -0.72 -34.15
CA GLU A 188 -1.17 -1.25 -35.28
C GLU A 188 -0.67 -0.70 -36.62
N SER A 189 -0.27 0.58 -36.67
CA SER A 189 0.34 1.16 -37.87
C SER A 189 1.69 0.51 -38.25
N LEU A 190 2.37 -0.11 -37.28
CA LEU A 190 3.60 -0.88 -37.48
C LEU A 190 3.33 -2.38 -37.70
N GLY A 191 2.06 -2.79 -37.78
CA GLY A 191 1.64 -4.18 -37.94
C GLY A 191 1.69 -5.03 -36.65
N ILE A 192 1.85 -4.38 -35.49
CA ILE A 192 1.85 -5.05 -34.17
C ILE A 192 0.42 -5.01 -33.61
N PRO A 193 -0.16 -6.14 -33.17
CA PRO A 193 -1.49 -6.14 -32.58
C PRO A 193 -1.54 -5.29 -31.31
N GLY A 194 -2.68 -4.63 -31.07
CA GLY A 194 -2.90 -3.83 -29.87
C GLY A 194 -2.69 -4.63 -28.59
N VAL A 195 -2.14 -3.98 -27.56
CA VAL A 195 -1.83 -4.58 -26.26
C VAL A 195 -2.81 -4.04 -25.23
N ASP A 196 -3.32 -4.94 -24.38
CA ASP A 196 -4.11 -4.53 -23.21
C ASP A 196 -3.17 -4.10 -22.07
N TRP A 197 -2.67 -2.87 -22.18
CA TRP A 197 -1.65 -2.30 -21.31
C TRP A 197 -2.05 -2.24 -19.85
N LEU A 198 -3.34 -2.08 -19.55
CA LEU A 198 -3.82 -1.85 -18.19
C LEU A 198 -4.70 -3.01 -17.67
N GLY A 199 -5.26 -3.84 -18.55
CA GLY A 199 -6.15 -4.93 -18.16
C GLY A 199 -5.45 -6.27 -17.86
N THR A 200 -4.19 -6.45 -18.28
CA THR A 200 -3.44 -7.68 -17.99
C THR A 200 -2.26 -7.46 -17.02
N PRO A 201 -1.99 -8.38 -16.07
CA PRO A 201 -1.04 -8.14 -14.99
C PRO A 201 0.36 -7.72 -15.45
N ILE A 202 0.94 -8.47 -16.39
CA ILE A 202 2.31 -8.24 -16.87
C ILE A 202 2.41 -6.89 -17.57
N TRP A 203 1.47 -6.58 -18.47
CA TRP A 203 1.50 -5.33 -19.22
C TRP A 203 1.21 -4.12 -18.33
N ALA A 204 0.34 -4.25 -17.32
CA ALA A 204 0.08 -3.19 -16.35
C ALA A 204 1.33 -2.87 -15.51
N MET A 205 2.05 -3.91 -15.05
CA MET A 205 3.31 -3.76 -14.33
C MET A 205 4.38 -3.07 -15.21
N LEU A 206 4.49 -3.45 -16.48
CA LEU A 206 5.39 -2.81 -17.44
C LEU A 206 4.98 -1.36 -17.74
N ALA A 207 3.69 -1.09 -17.93
CA ALA A 207 3.16 0.24 -18.19
C ALA A 207 3.48 1.20 -17.02
N VAL A 208 3.27 0.76 -15.78
CA VAL A 208 3.63 1.54 -14.59
C VAL A 208 5.14 1.85 -14.57
N LEU A 209 6.01 0.89 -14.88
CA LEU A 209 7.46 1.12 -14.97
C LEU A 209 7.82 2.12 -16.07
N VAL A 210 7.23 2.00 -17.26
CA VAL A 210 7.51 2.90 -18.40
C VAL A 210 7.06 4.33 -18.09
N VAL A 211 5.85 4.50 -17.56
CA VAL A 211 5.33 5.82 -17.18
C VAL A 211 6.18 6.43 -16.08
N ASN A 212 6.57 5.64 -15.07
CA ASN A 212 7.43 6.13 -13.99
C ASN A 212 8.84 6.48 -14.48
N LEU A 213 9.39 5.69 -15.42
CA LEU A 213 10.66 6.00 -16.07
C LEU A 213 10.58 7.32 -16.81
N TRP A 214 9.51 7.55 -17.60
CA TRP A 214 9.30 8.81 -18.33
C TRP A 214 9.20 10.02 -17.39
N LEU A 215 8.55 9.87 -16.24
CA LEU A 215 8.44 10.92 -15.22
C LEU A 215 9.75 11.14 -14.45
N GLY A 216 10.48 10.07 -14.16
CA GLY A 216 11.62 10.07 -13.24
C GLY A 216 12.99 10.28 -13.89
N PHE A 217 13.18 9.90 -15.17
CA PHE A 217 14.49 10.06 -15.82
C PHE A 217 15.00 11.51 -15.89
N PRO A 218 14.17 12.57 -16.05
CA PRO A 218 14.71 13.93 -16.13
C PRO A 218 15.35 14.38 -14.82
N TYR A 219 14.77 13.97 -13.68
CA TYR A 219 15.35 14.22 -12.36
C TYR A 219 16.72 13.56 -12.23
N MET A 220 16.84 12.29 -12.62
CA MET A 220 18.11 11.57 -12.60
C MET A 220 19.12 12.18 -13.58
N PHE A 221 18.70 12.52 -14.80
CA PHE A 221 19.52 13.21 -15.79
C PHE A 221 20.10 14.52 -15.26
N LEU A 222 19.31 15.35 -14.57
CA LEU A 222 19.78 16.59 -13.97
C LEU A 222 20.84 16.37 -12.90
N ILE A 223 20.59 15.41 -12.00
CA ILE A 223 21.51 15.06 -10.92
C ILE A 223 22.81 14.49 -11.47
N THR A 224 22.74 13.54 -12.40
CA THR A 224 23.94 12.92 -12.99
C THR A 224 24.72 13.91 -13.82
N THR A 225 24.06 14.84 -14.53
CA THR A 225 24.76 15.92 -15.25
C THR A 225 25.56 16.79 -14.27
N GLY A 226 24.95 17.22 -13.16
CA GLY A 226 25.65 18.01 -12.14
C GLY A 226 26.82 17.25 -11.50
N ALA A 227 26.60 15.98 -11.15
CA ALA A 227 27.62 15.11 -10.56
C ALA A 227 28.78 14.80 -11.53
N LEU A 228 28.50 14.64 -12.82
CA LEU A 228 29.54 14.45 -13.84
C LEU A 228 30.40 15.71 -14.01
N THR A 229 29.81 16.91 -13.90
CA THR A 229 30.57 18.16 -14.01
C THR A 229 31.52 18.43 -12.84
N SER A 230 31.34 17.76 -11.70
CA SER A 230 32.26 17.90 -10.55
C SER A 230 33.48 16.98 -10.61
N ILE A 231 33.54 16.04 -11.56
CA ILE A 231 34.69 15.15 -11.71
C ILE A 231 35.82 15.91 -12.41
N PRO A 232 37.01 16.05 -11.79
CA PRO A 232 38.14 16.75 -12.42
C PRO A 232 38.58 16.10 -13.74
N GLU A 233 38.81 16.92 -14.76
CA GLU A 233 39.22 16.46 -16.09
C GLU A 233 40.60 15.80 -16.07
N ASP A 234 41.51 16.27 -15.21
CA ASP A 234 42.86 15.73 -15.00
C ASP A 234 42.87 14.22 -14.70
N LEU A 235 41.87 13.72 -13.96
CA LEU A 235 41.75 12.28 -13.68
C LEU A 235 41.43 11.47 -14.94
N LEU A 236 40.60 12.03 -15.82
CA LEU A 236 40.23 11.41 -17.08
C LEU A 236 41.36 11.50 -18.10
N GLU A 237 42.13 12.59 -18.11
CA GLU A 237 43.32 12.74 -18.94
C GLU A 237 44.44 11.79 -18.49
N ALA A 238 44.74 11.71 -17.19
CA ALA A 238 45.71 10.77 -16.65
C ALA A 238 45.37 9.32 -17.03
N ALA A 239 44.09 8.94 -16.92
CA ALA A 239 43.63 7.63 -17.34
C ALA A 239 43.84 7.36 -18.83
N ARG A 240 43.69 8.38 -19.70
CA ARG A 240 43.96 8.26 -21.14
C ARG A 240 45.46 8.08 -21.41
N VAL A 241 46.32 8.79 -20.69
CA VAL A 241 47.78 8.63 -20.76
C VAL A 241 48.21 7.23 -20.34
N ASP A 242 47.55 6.66 -19.31
CA ASP A 242 47.74 5.27 -18.86
C ASP A 242 47.12 4.21 -19.80
N GLY A 243 46.56 4.62 -20.95
CA GLY A 243 45.99 3.71 -21.94
C GLY A 243 44.63 3.11 -21.56
N ALA A 244 43.91 3.71 -20.62
CA ALA A 244 42.58 3.25 -20.25
C ALA A 244 41.57 3.51 -21.37
N THR A 245 40.90 2.44 -21.83
CA THR A 245 39.76 2.55 -22.76
C THR A 245 38.59 3.32 -22.12
N PRO A 246 37.70 3.96 -22.91
CA PRO A 246 36.55 4.72 -22.36
C PRO A 246 35.68 3.92 -21.40
N TRP A 247 35.41 2.64 -21.69
CA TRP A 247 34.64 1.77 -20.79
C TRP A 247 35.35 1.50 -19.46
N ARG A 248 36.67 1.33 -19.50
CA ARG A 248 37.50 1.10 -18.33
C ARG A 248 37.60 2.35 -17.45
N SER A 249 37.74 3.53 -18.09
CA SER A 249 37.69 4.82 -17.40
C SER A 249 36.31 5.05 -16.76
N PHE A 250 35.22 4.79 -17.50
CA PHE A 250 33.86 4.88 -16.96
C PHE A 250 33.65 3.97 -15.74
N ARG A 251 33.97 2.68 -15.85
CA ARG A 251 33.69 1.72 -14.77
C ARG A 251 34.59 1.90 -13.53
N ASN A 252 35.83 2.33 -13.72
CA ASN A 252 36.80 2.39 -12.62
C ASN A 252 36.97 3.80 -12.02
N ILE A 253 36.61 4.86 -12.75
CA ILE A 253 36.80 6.25 -12.32
C ILE A 253 35.46 6.96 -12.26
N THR A 254 34.78 7.12 -13.39
CA THR A 254 33.56 7.94 -13.47
C THR A 254 32.42 7.39 -12.61
N LEU A 255 32.09 6.11 -12.76
CA LEU A 255 30.95 5.49 -12.07
C LEU A 255 31.16 5.42 -10.55
N PRO A 256 32.32 5.01 -10.01
CA PRO A 256 32.57 5.04 -8.56
C PRO A 256 32.48 6.45 -7.97
N LEU A 257 33.14 7.44 -8.58
CA LEU A 257 33.09 8.84 -8.10
C LEU A 257 31.67 9.42 -8.18
N LEU A 258 30.94 9.08 -9.24
CA LEU A 258 29.55 9.51 -9.38
C LEU A 258 28.63 8.84 -8.36
N LEU A 259 28.85 7.58 -8.02
CA LEU A 259 28.06 6.89 -6.99
C LEU A 259 28.29 7.49 -5.60
N VAL A 260 29.48 8.00 -5.29
CA VAL A 260 29.75 8.69 -4.00
C VAL A 260 28.85 9.93 -3.86
N SER A 261 28.73 10.74 -4.91
CA SER A 261 27.92 11.96 -4.88
C SER A 261 26.41 11.71 -5.06
N THR A 262 26.02 10.67 -5.81
CA THR A 262 24.61 10.41 -6.14
C THR A 262 23.93 9.35 -5.25
N ALA A 263 24.68 8.53 -4.51
CA ALA A 263 24.10 7.46 -3.67
C ALA A 263 23.03 7.96 -2.68
N PRO A 264 23.21 9.07 -1.92
CA PRO A 264 22.15 9.58 -1.05
C PRO A 264 20.85 9.88 -1.80
N LEU A 265 20.97 10.42 -3.02
CA LEU A 265 19.83 10.79 -3.87
C LEU A 265 19.14 9.55 -4.43
N LEU A 266 19.89 8.52 -4.79
CA LEU A 266 19.34 7.23 -5.22
C LEU A 266 18.55 6.53 -4.10
N ILE A 267 19.02 6.63 -2.86
CA ILE A 267 18.31 6.11 -1.67
C ILE A 267 17.00 6.88 -1.45
N GLY A 268 17.06 8.22 -1.55
CA GLY A 268 15.85 9.05 -1.49
C GLY A 268 14.85 8.70 -2.59
N ALA A 269 15.32 8.49 -3.82
CA ALA A 269 14.49 8.08 -4.93
C ALA A 269 13.89 6.68 -4.74
N PHE A 270 14.63 5.74 -4.14
CA PHE A 270 14.09 4.44 -3.77
C PHE A 270 12.95 4.58 -2.75
N ALA A 271 13.16 5.34 -1.68
CA ALA A 271 12.15 5.57 -0.64
C ALA A 271 10.89 6.26 -1.19
N PHE A 272 11.07 7.22 -2.10
CA PHE A 272 9.97 7.87 -2.82
C PHE A 272 9.18 6.86 -3.65
N ASN A 273 9.85 6.04 -4.46
CA ASN A 273 9.17 5.08 -5.34
C ASN A 273 8.50 3.94 -4.59
N PHE A 274 9.04 3.52 -3.46
CA PHE A 274 8.42 2.53 -2.57
C PHE A 274 7.04 2.98 -2.05
N ASN A 275 6.80 4.29 -1.99
CA ASN A 275 5.54 4.89 -1.53
C ASN A 275 4.84 5.70 -2.62
N ASN A 276 5.06 5.38 -3.91
CA ASN A 276 4.50 6.16 -5.01
C ASN A 276 3.01 5.85 -5.25
N PHE A 277 2.18 6.24 -4.28
CA PHE A 277 0.74 6.04 -4.29
C PHE A 277 0.07 6.72 -5.49
N VAL A 278 0.45 7.97 -5.79
CA VAL A 278 -0.20 8.80 -6.80
C VAL A 278 -0.11 8.16 -8.19
N LEU A 279 1.04 7.60 -8.56
CA LEU A 279 1.22 6.92 -9.84
C LEU A 279 0.24 5.74 -9.97
N ILE A 280 0.24 4.85 -8.99
CA ILE A 280 -0.58 3.63 -9.02
C ILE A 280 -2.06 3.98 -9.02
N PHE A 281 -2.47 4.86 -8.11
CA PHE A 281 -3.86 5.26 -7.96
C PHE A 281 -4.43 5.88 -9.24
N LEU A 282 -3.68 6.79 -9.88
CA LEU A 282 -4.17 7.49 -11.07
C LEU A 282 -4.06 6.68 -12.36
N LEU A 283 -3.02 5.86 -12.51
CA LEU A 283 -2.76 5.10 -13.73
C LEU A 283 -3.58 3.81 -13.80
N THR A 284 -3.54 3.00 -12.73
CA THR A 284 -4.08 1.63 -12.71
C THR A 284 -5.11 1.39 -11.62
N ASN A 285 -5.21 2.29 -10.64
CA ASN A 285 -5.98 2.09 -9.40
C ASN A 285 -5.62 0.77 -8.70
N GLY A 286 -4.35 0.36 -8.79
CA GLY A 286 -3.83 -0.92 -8.26
C GLY A 286 -4.05 -2.12 -9.18
N GLY A 287 -4.89 -1.99 -10.20
CA GLY A 287 -5.31 -3.10 -11.08
C GLY A 287 -4.21 -3.64 -12.02
N PRO A 288 -4.54 -4.68 -12.79
CA PRO A 288 -5.80 -5.44 -12.75
C PRO A 288 -5.95 -6.28 -11.46
N PRO A 289 -7.19 -6.62 -11.04
CA PRO A 289 -7.44 -7.37 -9.80
C PRO A 289 -6.85 -8.77 -9.89
N LEU A 290 -6.24 -9.24 -8.80
CA LEU A 290 -5.77 -10.62 -8.69
C LEU A 290 -6.88 -11.49 -8.10
N ALA A 291 -7.24 -12.56 -8.81
CA ALA A 291 -8.20 -13.54 -8.32
C ALA A 291 -7.59 -14.45 -7.24
N GLY A 292 -8.46 -15.02 -6.40
CA GLY A 292 -8.06 -15.98 -5.37
C GLY A 292 -7.76 -15.39 -3.99
N PHE A 293 -7.99 -14.08 -3.80
CA PHE A 293 -7.75 -13.40 -2.51
C PHE A 293 -9.04 -12.85 -1.89
N ASP A 294 -9.15 -12.99 -0.57
CA ASP A 294 -10.26 -12.45 0.21
C ASP A 294 -10.15 -10.92 0.37
N VAL A 295 -8.94 -10.38 0.29
CA VAL A 295 -8.65 -8.94 0.33
C VAL A 295 -8.57 -8.34 -1.07
N PRO A 296 -8.98 -7.06 -1.24
CA PRO A 296 -8.82 -6.35 -2.50
C PRO A 296 -7.33 -6.10 -2.79
N VAL A 297 -6.81 -6.80 -3.79
CA VAL A 297 -5.41 -6.65 -4.23
C VAL A 297 -5.35 -6.73 -5.75
N GLY A 298 -4.60 -5.81 -6.35
CA GLY A 298 -4.32 -5.84 -7.78
C GLY A 298 -2.84 -6.09 -8.08
N ALA A 299 -2.56 -6.34 -9.36
CA ALA A 299 -1.24 -6.73 -9.83
C ALA A 299 -0.19 -5.62 -9.73
N THR A 300 -0.61 -4.35 -9.73
CA THR A 300 0.29 -3.20 -9.67
C THR A 300 0.32 -2.52 -8.31
N ASP A 301 -0.46 -3.01 -7.34
CA ASP A 301 -0.53 -2.42 -6.01
C ASP A 301 0.84 -2.38 -5.33
N LEU A 302 1.19 -1.22 -4.79
CA LEU A 302 2.29 -1.07 -3.83
C LEU A 302 1.73 -1.21 -2.43
N LEU A 303 2.58 -1.39 -1.42
CA LEU A 303 2.09 -1.55 -0.04
C LEU A 303 1.21 -0.38 0.40
N ILE A 304 1.53 0.85 -0.02
CA ILE A 304 0.72 2.03 0.29
C ILE A 304 -0.66 2.00 -0.39
N SER A 305 -0.77 1.60 -1.67
CA SER A 305 -2.06 1.53 -2.35
C SER A 305 -2.89 0.33 -1.88
N PHE A 306 -2.24 -0.78 -1.56
CA PHE A 306 -2.85 -1.93 -0.90
C PHE A 306 -3.46 -1.55 0.46
N THR A 307 -2.73 -0.81 1.31
CA THR A 307 -3.29 -0.32 2.59
C THR A 307 -4.46 0.63 2.40
N PHE A 308 -4.41 1.48 1.37
CA PHE A 308 -5.51 2.36 1.03
C PHE A 308 -6.76 1.57 0.59
N ASN A 309 -6.60 0.55 -0.24
CA ASN A 309 -7.67 -0.33 -0.70
C ASN A 309 -8.31 -1.11 0.47
N LEU A 310 -7.50 -1.58 1.42
CA LEU A 310 -7.99 -2.21 2.66
C LEU A 310 -8.79 -1.23 3.54
N ALA A 311 -8.31 0.00 3.68
CA ALA A 311 -8.98 1.02 4.50
C ALA A 311 -10.31 1.47 3.88
N GLN A 312 -10.37 1.62 2.56
CA GLN A 312 -11.59 2.00 1.82
C GLN A 312 -12.53 0.83 1.56
N GLY A 313 -12.12 -0.38 1.94
CA GLY A 313 -12.93 -1.59 1.92
C GLY A 313 -13.22 -2.18 0.54
N ALA A 314 -12.99 -1.45 -0.56
CA ALA A 314 -13.26 -1.89 -1.93
C ALA A 314 -14.60 -2.64 -2.11
N GLY A 315 -15.64 -2.25 -1.36
CA GLY A 315 -16.96 -2.90 -1.35
C GLY A 315 -17.14 -4.11 -0.43
N ARG A 316 -16.13 -4.52 0.35
CA ARG A 316 -16.14 -5.66 1.29
C ARG A 316 -16.02 -5.28 2.78
N GLY A 317 -16.09 -3.98 3.09
CA GLY A 317 -16.00 -3.43 4.44
C GLY A 317 -14.62 -2.86 4.78
N ASN A 318 -14.60 -1.76 5.53
CA ASN A 318 -13.39 -0.98 5.80
C ASN A 318 -12.53 -1.61 6.91
N GLN A 319 -11.29 -1.96 6.60
CA GLN A 319 -10.36 -2.62 7.53
C GLN A 319 -9.28 -1.65 8.04
N PHE A 320 -9.69 -0.55 8.67
CA PHE A 320 -8.76 0.49 9.15
C PHE A 320 -7.67 -0.04 10.07
N ALA A 321 -8.01 -0.94 11.00
CA ALA A 321 -7.06 -1.47 11.98
C ALA A 321 -5.95 -2.32 11.33
N LEU A 322 -6.31 -3.17 10.36
CA LEU A 322 -5.36 -3.95 9.58
C LEU A 322 -4.49 -3.04 8.69
N ALA A 323 -5.11 -2.06 8.02
CA ALA A 323 -4.40 -1.09 7.19
C ALA A 323 -3.35 -0.30 8.02
N SER A 324 -3.72 0.18 9.22
CA SER A 324 -2.79 0.86 10.12
C SER A 324 -1.63 -0.03 10.57
N ALA A 325 -1.87 -1.31 10.85
CA ALA A 325 -0.80 -2.25 11.21
C ALA A 325 0.21 -2.42 10.05
N ILE A 326 -0.27 -2.52 8.81
CA ILE A 326 0.60 -2.61 7.62
C ILE A 326 1.38 -1.30 7.42
N VAL A 327 0.80 -0.12 7.67
CA VAL A 327 1.52 1.17 7.59
C VAL A 327 2.70 1.21 8.57
N VAL A 328 2.53 0.69 9.78
CA VAL A 328 3.64 0.56 10.74
C VAL A 328 4.73 -0.38 10.21
N LEU A 329 4.36 -1.50 9.58
CA LEU A 329 5.33 -2.40 8.95
C LEU A 329 6.07 -1.72 7.77
N ILE A 330 5.36 -0.96 6.93
CA ILE A 330 5.96 -0.16 5.85
C ILE A 330 7.01 0.79 6.44
N PHE A 331 6.67 1.50 7.51
CA PHE A 331 7.60 2.40 8.20
C PHE A 331 8.84 1.66 8.70
N ILE A 332 8.69 0.50 9.34
CA ILE A 332 9.83 -0.31 9.83
C ILE A 332 10.74 -0.75 8.67
N VAL A 333 10.15 -1.25 7.57
CA VAL A 333 10.91 -1.67 6.39
C VAL A 333 11.69 -0.50 5.81
N LEU A 334 11.05 0.66 5.61
CA LEU A 334 11.69 1.86 5.08
C LEU A 334 12.77 2.42 6.01
N ALA A 335 12.51 2.47 7.32
CA ALA A 335 13.48 2.91 8.31
C ALA A 335 14.72 2.00 8.28
N THR A 336 14.52 0.68 8.15
CA THR A 336 15.61 -0.30 8.08
C THR A 336 16.42 -0.16 6.79
N VAL A 337 15.76 -0.04 5.64
CA VAL A 337 16.42 0.14 4.34
C VAL A 337 17.17 1.47 4.31
N SER A 338 16.55 2.55 4.77
CA SER A 338 17.15 3.87 4.84
C SER A 338 18.37 3.88 5.77
N ALA A 339 18.25 3.37 6.99
CA ALA A 339 19.36 3.28 7.94
C ALA A 339 20.53 2.44 7.42
N THR A 340 20.24 1.32 6.76
CA THR A 340 21.27 0.45 6.14
C THR A 340 21.94 1.17 4.99
N SER A 341 21.17 1.83 4.13
CA SER A 341 21.69 2.52 2.97
C SER A 341 22.56 3.73 3.35
N PHE A 342 22.15 4.53 4.35
CA PHE A 342 22.98 5.61 4.88
C PHE A 342 24.31 5.12 5.45
N ARG A 343 24.33 3.98 6.15
CA ARG A 343 25.56 3.37 6.65
C ARG A 343 26.49 2.92 5.52
N LEU A 344 25.94 2.39 4.43
CA LEU A 344 26.71 1.99 3.25
C LEU A 344 27.30 3.20 2.52
N THR A 345 26.52 4.27 2.36
CA THR A 345 27.00 5.51 1.73
C THR A 345 28.13 6.15 2.52
N LYS A 346 28.04 6.17 3.86
CA LYS A 346 29.11 6.68 4.71
C LYS A 346 30.45 5.96 4.49
N ARG A 347 30.43 4.65 4.22
CA ARG A 347 31.64 3.88 3.88
C ARG A 347 32.24 4.27 2.53
N LEU A 348 31.40 4.60 1.55
CA LEU A 348 31.86 5.06 0.23
C LEU A 348 32.50 6.45 0.34
N GLU A 349 31.92 7.33 1.15
CA GLU A 349 32.49 8.64 1.46
C GLU A 349 33.84 8.51 2.18
N GLU A 350 33.95 7.62 3.17
CA GLU A 350 35.23 7.37 3.87
C GLU A 350 36.34 6.81 2.97
N TYR A 351 36.00 6.04 1.92
CA TYR A 351 36.97 5.40 1.04
C TYR A 351 37.37 6.25 -0.18
N TYR A 352 36.43 7.04 -0.73
CA TYR A 352 36.63 7.82 -1.96
C TYR A 352 36.53 9.34 -1.77
N GLY A 353 36.04 9.81 -0.62
CA GLY A 353 35.82 11.22 -0.33
C GLY A 353 37.00 11.94 0.33
N ASN A 354 38.10 11.23 0.63
CA ASN A 354 39.34 11.79 1.16
C ASN A 354 40.48 11.71 0.15
#